data_AF-A0A533UTE1-F1
#
_entry.id   AF-A0A533UTE1-F1
#
_cell.length_a   1.000
_cell.length_b   1.000
_cell.length_c   1.000
_cell.angle_alpha   90.00
_cell.angle_beta   90.00
_cell.angle_gamma   90.00
#
_symmetry.space_group_name_H-M   'P 1'
#
loop_
_entity.id
_entity.type
_entity.pdbx_description
1 polymer ?
#
loop_
_entity_poly.entity_id
_entity_poly.type
_entity_poly.pdbx_seq_one_letter_code
_entity_poly.pdbx_strand_id
1 'polypeptide(L)'
;MFHFSKNKDKQRIVRSKRNFIMVNIKKQRNNRRGKLEIFFDILTAIHDEHVDNGVVRPTRVHHRLKLSYDRMLPYLDELKKLHMISKSALSITEKGSRFLADYNKIRDLQAKIEKSYLSL
;
A
#
# COMPACT_ATOMS: atom_id res chain seq x y z
N MET A 1 17.61 33.96 -42.63
CA MET A 1 16.27 33.36 -42.39
C MET A 1 16.46 32.13 -41.50
N PHE A 2 16.42 32.29 -40.17
CA PHE A 2 16.68 31.20 -39.23
C PHE A 2 15.37 30.47 -38.90
N HIS A 3 15.16 29.30 -39.51
CA HIS A 3 14.06 28.40 -39.14
C HIS A 3 14.47 27.56 -37.92
N PHE A 4 14.21 28.07 -36.72
CA PHE A 4 14.31 27.27 -35.50
C PHE A 4 13.19 26.22 -35.47
N SER A 5 13.58 24.94 -35.47
CA SER A 5 12.67 23.80 -35.52
C SER A 5 11.92 23.65 -34.19
N LYS A 6 10.65 24.08 -34.17
CA LYS A 6 9.66 23.92 -33.07
C LYS A 6 9.54 22.49 -32.51
N ASN A 7 10.12 21.48 -33.18
CA ASN A 7 10.07 20.08 -32.79
C ASN A 7 11.09 19.73 -31.68
N LYS A 8 12.27 20.36 -31.66
CA LYS A 8 13.30 20.08 -30.64
C LYS A 8 12.89 20.59 -29.25
N ASP A 9 12.25 21.76 -29.19
CA ASP A 9 11.80 22.37 -27.93
C ASP A 9 10.62 21.59 -27.31
N LYS A 10 9.68 21.14 -28.14
CA LYS A 10 8.58 20.26 -27.69
C LYS A 10 9.12 18.95 -27.11
N GLN A 11 10.08 18.30 -27.77
CA GLN A 11 10.68 17.07 -27.25
C GLN A 11 11.45 17.29 -25.94
N ARG A 12 12.12 18.43 -25.78
CA ARG A 12 12.84 18.80 -24.55
C ARG A 12 11.89 19.06 -23.37
N ILE A 13 10.76 19.75 -23.62
CA ILE A 13 9.71 19.99 -22.61
C ILE A 13 9.06 18.67 -22.17
N VAL A 14 8.75 17.78 -23.11
CA VAL A 14 8.14 16.48 -22.77
C VAL A 14 9.13 15.59 -22.00
N ARG A 15 10.41 15.56 -22.38
CA ARG A 15 11.46 14.83 -21.62
C ARG A 15 11.66 15.39 -20.21
N SER A 16 11.64 16.72 -20.05
CA SER A 16 11.73 17.38 -18.74
C SER A 16 10.52 17.10 -17.85
N LYS A 17 9.29 17.18 -18.39
CA LYS A 17 8.07 16.80 -17.68
C LYS A 17 8.06 15.32 -17.29
N ARG A 18 8.52 14.41 -18.17
CA ARG A 18 8.65 12.98 -17.85
C ARG A 18 9.62 12.74 -16.71
N ASN A 19 10.81 13.37 -16.74
CA ASN A 19 11.78 13.25 -15.66
C ASN A 19 11.22 13.80 -14.33
N PHE A 20 10.52 14.93 -14.37
CA PHE A 20 9.86 15.49 -13.18
C PHE A 20 8.78 14.55 -12.61
N ILE A 21 7.93 13.98 -13.46
CA ILE A 21 6.90 13.02 -13.06
C ILE A 21 7.54 11.74 -12.50
N MET A 22 8.56 11.17 -13.17
CA MET A 22 9.26 9.97 -12.69
C MET A 22 9.97 10.20 -11.35
N VAL A 23 10.62 11.35 -11.16
CA VAL A 23 11.28 11.72 -9.91
C VAL A 23 10.26 11.84 -8.77
N ASN A 24 9.11 12.48 -9.01
CA ASN A 24 8.07 12.59 -7.98
C ASN A 24 7.38 11.25 -7.66
N ILE A 25 7.14 10.40 -8.67
CA ILE A 25 6.60 9.04 -8.45
C ILE A 25 7.60 8.20 -7.63
N LYS A 26 8.91 8.25 -7.96
CA LYS A 26 9.95 7.56 -7.15
C LYS A 26 10.07 8.15 -5.74
N LYS A 27 9.92 9.46 -5.56
CA LYS A 27 10.00 10.15 -4.27
C LYS A 27 8.81 9.82 -3.34
N GLN A 28 7.60 9.62 -3.90
CA GLN A 28 6.43 9.13 -3.15
C GLN A 28 6.59 7.67 -2.68
N ARG A 29 7.30 6.83 -3.45
CA ARG A 29 7.55 5.41 -3.11
C ARG A 29 8.62 5.22 -2.03
N ASN A 30 9.38 6.26 -1.69
CA ASN A 30 10.52 6.15 -0.79
C ASN A 30 10.29 6.95 0.49
N ASN A 31 9.68 6.33 1.51
CA ASN A 31 10.43 5.81 2.68
C ASN A 31 9.58 5.53 3.94
N ARG A 32 8.24 5.65 3.90
CA ARG A 32 7.37 5.25 5.02
C ARG A 32 6.08 4.62 4.50
N ARG A 33 5.81 3.38 4.91
CA ARG A 33 4.51 2.73 4.67
C ARG A 33 3.39 3.62 5.20
N GLY A 34 2.37 3.81 4.38
CA GLY A 34 1.19 4.58 4.78
C GLY A 34 0.40 3.84 5.85
N LYS A 35 -0.39 4.56 6.65
CA LYS A 35 -1.24 3.95 7.69
C LYS A 35 -2.18 2.86 7.14
N LEU A 36 -2.76 3.10 5.97
CA LEU A 36 -3.63 2.12 5.30
C LEU A 36 -2.87 0.86 4.86
N GLU A 37 -1.61 1.01 4.43
CA GLU A 37 -0.75 -0.11 4.08
C GLU A 37 -0.39 -0.94 5.33
N ILE A 38 -0.13 -0.27 6.46
CA ILE A 38 0.11 -0.96 7.74
C ILE A 38 -1.14 -1.71 8.21
N PHE A 39 -2.33 -1.09 8.09
CA PHE A 39 -3.59 -1.77 8.37
C PHE A 39 -3.81 -2.99 7.48
N PHE A 40 -3.54 -2.84 6.18
CA PHE A 40 -3.61 -3.95 5.24
C PHE A 40 -2.65 -5.09 5.63
N ASP A 41 -1.36 -4.78 5.87
CA ASP A 41 -0.36 -5.76 6.30
C ASP A 41 -0.80 -6.53 7.56
N ILE A 42 -1.31 -5.83 8.57
CA ILE A 42 -1.78 -6.43 9.83
C ILE A 42 -2.99 -7.34 9.59
N LEU A 43 -3.99 -6.86 8.86
CA LEU A 43 -5.19 -7.64 8.57
C LEU A 43 -4.86 -8.88 7.74
N THR A 44 -4.00 -8.76 6.72
CA THR A 44 -3.52 -9.91 5.95
C THR A 44 -2.77 -10.90 6.85
N ALA A 45 -1.88 -10.43 7.74
CA ALA A 45 -1.16 -11.33 8.65
C ALA A 45 -2.08 -12.08 9.63
N ILE A 46 -3.15 -11.44 10.12
CA ILE A 46 -4.17 -12.09 10.96
C ILE A 46 -4.94 -13.13 10.15
N HIS A 47 -5.34 -12.79 8.92
CA HIS A 47 -6.08 -13.67 8.02
C HIS A 47 -5.26 -14.92 7.72
N ASP A 48 -4.02 -14.74 7.28
CA ASP A 48 -3.15 -15.84 6.87
C ASP A 48 -2.81 -16.74 8.07
N GLU A 49 -2.55 -16.16 9.24
CA GLU A 49 -2.35 -16.95 10.46
C GLU A 49 -3.60 -17.78 10.82
N HIS A 50 -4.79 -17.22 10.64
CA HIS A 50 -6.05 -17.94 10.88
C HIS A 50 -6.23 -19.09 9.88
N VAL A 51 -5.97 -18.85 8.60
CA VAL A 51 -6.05 -19.88 7.54
C VAL A 51 -5.03 -20.99 7.77
N ASP A 52 -3.79 -20.64 8.13
CA ASP A 52 -2.70 -21.60 8.29
C ASP A 52 -2.82 -22.42 9.59
N ASN A 53 -3.34 -21.83 10.68
CA ASN A 53 -3.25 -22.42 12.03
C ASN A 53 -4.59 -22.53 12.78
N GLY A 54 -5.68 -21.98 12.27
CA GLY A 54 -6.98 -21.89 12.93
C GLY A 54 -7.02 -20.87 14.08
N VAL A 55 -6.10 -20.96 15.05
CA VAL A 55 -6.04 -20.06 16.22
C VAL A 55 -4.95 -19.01 16.04
N VAL A 56 -5.36 -17.74 15.95
CA VAL A 56 -4.44 -16.62 15.74
C VAL A 56 -3.69 -16.26 17.02
N ARG A 57 -2.36 -16.20 16.93
CA ARG A 57 -1.49 -15.74 18.04
C ARG A 57 -0.80 -14.40 17.70
N PRO A 58 -0.86 -13.39 18.59
CA PRO A 58 -0.26 -12.07 18.32
C PRO A 58 1.23 -12.10 17.95
N THR A 59 2.02 -12.96 18.61
CA THR A 59 3.45 -13.10 18.32
C THR A 59 3.70 -13.61 16.91
N ARG A 60 2.92 -14.58 16.44
CA ARG A 60 3.06 -15.16 15.09
C ARG A 60 2.60 -14.18 14.02
N VAL A 61 1.51 -13.45 14.27
CA VAL A 61 1.09 -12.32 13.42
C VAL A 61 2.21 -11.30 13.32
N HIS A 62 2.82 -10.90 14.44
CA HIS A 62 3.93 -9.96 14.45
C HIS A 62 5.13 -10.45 13.63
N HIS A 63 5.50 -11.74 13.70
CA HIS A 63 6.59 -12.30 12.90
C HIS A 63 6.37 -12.18 11.37
N ARG A 64 5.12 -12.05 10.92
CA ARG A 64 4.78 -11.82 9.50
C ARG A 64 4.89 -10.35 9.09
N LEU A 65 5.03 -9.43 10.05
CA LEU A 65 5.04 -7.99 9.80
C LEU A 65 6.45 -7.42 9.71
N LYS A 66 6.62 -6.41 8.85
CA LYS A 66 7.86 -5.62 8.74
C LYS A 66 7.92 -4.47 9.76
N LEU A 67 7.26 -4.58 10.91
CA LEU A 67 7.27 -3.58 11.98
C LEU A 67 7.52 -4.25 13.33
N SER A 68 8.08 -3.50 14.28
CA SER A 68 8.30 -3.98 15.65
C SER A 68 7.00 -4.14 16.41
N TYR A 69 7.02 -4.98 17.46
CA TYR A 69 5.83 -5.33 18.23
C TYR A 69 5.18 -4.10 18.85
N ASP A 70 5.98 -3.23 19.48
CA ASP A 70 5.51 -1.98 20.07
C ASP A 70 4.86 -1.04 19.03
N ARG A 71 5.36 -1.06 17.79
CA ARG A 71 4.76 -0.29 16.70
C ARG A 71 3.48 -0.92 16.17
N MET A 72 3.23 -2.20 16.39
CA MET A 72 2.02 -2.90 15.96
C MET A 72 0.83 -2.60 16.88
N LEU A 73 1.07 -2.55 18.19
CA LEU A 73 0.03 -2.37 19.22
C LEU A 73 -0.92 -1.18 18.96
N PRO A 74 -0.45 0.05 18.69
CA PRO A 74 -1.36 1.16 18.45
C PRO A 74 -2.24 0.93 17.21
N TYR A 75 -1.73 0.29 16.16
CA TYR A 75 -2.53 -0.04 14.99
C TYR A 75 -3.58 -1.13 15.27
N LEU A 76 -3.27 -2.11 16.12
CA LEU A 76 -4.27 -3.10 16.56
C LEU A 76 -5.40 -2.42 17.34
N ASP A 77 -5.08 -1.50 18.24
CA ASP A 77 -6.10 -0.77 19.01
C ASP A 77 -6.96 0.11 18.11
N GLU A 78 -6.37 0.73 17.10
CA GLU A 78 -7.12 1.46 16.09
C GLU A 78 -8.04 0.56 15.25
N LEU A 79 -7.54 -0.60 14.80
CA LEU A 79 -8.36 -1.57 14.05
C LEU A 79 -9.54 -2.09 14.90
N LYS A 80 -9.36 -2.24 16.22
CA LYS A 80 -10.46 -2.55 17.16
C LYS A 80 -11.47 -1.40 17.24
N LYS A 81 -11.00 -0.16 17.38
CA LYS A 81 -11.86 1.05 17.41
C LYS A 81 -12.64 1.21 16.10
N LEU A 82 -12.03 0.86 14.97
CA LEU A 82 -12.66 0.87 13.65
C LEU A 82 -13.57 -0.35 13.41
N HIS A 83 -13.67 -1.28 14.35
CA HIS A 83 -14.42 -2.54 14.21
C HIS A 83 -13.97 -3.41 13.03
N MET A 84 -12.70 -3.33 12.64
CA MET A 84 -12.10 -4.18 11.59
C MET A 84 -11.54 -5.49 12.14
N ILE A 85 -11.21 -5.51 13.43
CA ILE A 85 -10.89 -6.72 14.19
C ILE A 85 -11.74 -6.80 15.46
N SER A 86 -11.92 -8.00 15.99
CA SER A 86 -12.66 -8.23 17.23
C SER A 86 -11.98 -7.57 18.44
N LYS A 87 -12.79 -7.14 19.41
CA LYS A 87 -12.32 -6.58 20.69
C LYS A 87 -11.83 -7.68 21.64
N SER A 88 -12.42 -8.88 21.57
CA SER A 88 -12.17 -9.99 22.50
C SER A 88 -11.15 -11.00 21.99
N ALA A 89 -10.97 -11.10 20.67
CA ALA A 89 -10.05 -12.04 20.04
C ALA A 89 -9.31 -11.37 18.88
N LEU A 90 -8.13 -11.88 18.53
CA LEU A 90 -7.40 -11.42 17.35
C LEU A 90 -7.97 -12.08 16.09
N SER A 91 -9.16 -11.66 15.69
CA SER A 91 -9.86 -12.14 14.49
C SER A 91 -10.41 -10.96 13.69
N ILE A 92 -10.51 -11.16 12.37
CA ILE A 92 -11.02 -10.14 11.45
C ILE A 92 -12.55 -10.18 11.47
N THR A 93 -13.17 -9.01 11.44
CA THR A 93 -14.63 -8.87 11.27
C THR A 93 -15.01 -8.80 9.81
N GLU A 94 -16.30 -8.87 9.49
CA GLU A 94 -16.77 -8.62 8.12
C GLU A 94 -16.28 -7.28 7.55
N LYS A 95 -16.23 -6.23 8.38
CA LYS A 95 -15.72 -4.90 7.97
C LYS A 95 -14.23 -4.95 7.63
N GLY A 96 -13.43 -5.69 8.39
CA GLY A 96 -12.01 -5.88 8.08
C GLY A 96 -11.80 -6.67 6.78
N SER A 97 -12.62 -7.70 6.53
CA SER A 97 -12.59 -8.45 5.27
C SER A 97 -12.97 -7.59 4.07
N ARG A 98 -13.99 -6.73 4.20
CA ARG A 98 -14.36 -5.75 3.16
C ARG A 98 -13.21 -4.78 2.88
N PHE A 99 -12.55 -4.28 3.93
CA PHE A 99 -11.37 -3.42 3.77
C PHE A 99 -10.25 -4.12 2.98
N LEU A 100 -9.93 -5.38 3.28
CA LEU A 100 -8.92 -6.15 2.52
C LEU A 100 -9.29 -6.24 1.04
N ALA A 101 -10.55 -6.55 0.73
CA ALA A 101 -11.04 -6.64 -0.64
C ALA A 101 -10.92 -5.31 -1.38
N ASP A 102 -11.33 -4.20 -0.76
CA ASP A 102 -11.28 -2.88 -1.39
C ASP A 102 -9.85 -2.36 -1.55
N TYR A 103 -8.99 -2.61 -0.57
CA TYR A 103 -7.58 -2.23 -0.66
C TYR A 103 -6.87 -2.99 -1.80
N ASN A 104 -7.17 -4.29 -1.97
CA ASN A 104 -6.65 -5.06 -3.10
C ASN A 104 -7.08 -4.47 -4.46
N LYS A 105 -8.34 -4.08 -4.61
CA LYS A 105 -8.81 -3.40 -5.84
C LYS A 105 -8.01 -2.12 -6.11
N ILE A 106 -7.73 -1.32 -5.07
CA ILE A 106 -6.92 -0.10 -5.21
C ILE A 106 -5.50 -0.45 -5.66
N ARG A 107 -4.86 -1.47 -5.06
CA ARG A 107 -3.51 -1.91 -5.46
C ARG A 107 -3.48 -2.42 -6.90
N ASP A 108 -4.49 -3.16 -7.33
CA ASP A 108 -4.60 -3.64 -8.71
C ASP A 108 -4.74 -2.48 -9.69
N LEU A 109 -5.56 -1.47 -9.36
CA LEU A 109 -5.70 -0.26 -10.15
C LEU A 109 -4.38 0.52 -10.23
N GLN A 110 -3.69 0.70 -9.10
CA GLN A 110 -2.36 1.32 -9.06
C GLN A 110 -1.37 0.56 -9.95
N ALA A 111 -1.33 -0.76 -9.87
CA ALA A 111 -0.45 -1.58 -10.70
C ALA A 111 -0.77 -1.48 -12.21
N LYS A 112 -2.06 -1.46 -12.58
CA LYS A 112 -2.49 -1.26 -13.97
C LYS A 112 -2.09 0.10 -14.51
N ILE A 113 -2.31 1.15 -13.72
CA ILE A 113 -1.89 2.53 -14.01
C ILE A 113 -0.38 2.58 -14.21
N GLU A 114 0.40 2.05 -13.26
CA GLU A 114 1.87 2.04 -13.33
C GLU A 114 2.38 1.32 -14.58
N LYS A 115 1.81 0.15 -14.92
CA LYS A 115 2.16 -0.56 -16.15
C LYS A 115 1.90 0.29 -17.39
N SER A 116 0.72 0.91 -17.48
CA SER A 116 0.32 1.76 -18.61
C SER A 116 1.25 2.97 -18.81
N TYR A 117 1.73 3.58 -17.73
CA TYR A 117 2.62 4.75 -17.81
C TYR A 117 4.11 4.41 -17.93
N LEU A 118 4.54 3.22 -17.47
CA LEU A 118 5.93 2.76 -17.54
C LEU A 118 6.23 1.91 -18.78
N SER A 119 5.22 1.43 -19.51
CA SER A 119 5.39 0.69 -20.77
C SER A 119 5.58 1.60 -22.00
N LEU A 120 6.38 2.67 -21.87
CA LEU A 120 6.78 3.54 -23.00
C LEU A 120 8.19 3.17 -23.50
#